data_AF-A0A5N4D7R8-F1
#
_entry.id   AF-A0A5N4D7R8-F1
#
_cell.length_a   1.000
_cell.length_b   1.000
_cell.length_c   1.000
_cell.angle_alpha   90.00
_cell.angle_beta   90.00
_cell.angle_gamma   90.00
#
_symmetry.space_group_name_H-M   'P 1'
#
loop_
_entity.id
_entity.type
_entity.pdbx_description
1 polymer ?
#
loop_
_entity_poly.entity_id
_entity_poly.type
_entity_poly.pdbx_seq_one_letter_code
_entity_poly.pdbx_strand_id
1 'polypeptide(L)'
;MSLNFIKENSQVLIQRMGMTVTKQIVDELFVWNVLNHEEVNVICCEKIEQDAARGIVHMILKKGSEACNLFLKSLEKWNYPLFQDLHGLSEYQFACVCCTDRINHEDPKPP
;
A
#
# COMPACT_ATOMS: atom_id res chain seq x y z
N MET A 1 3.78 -14.37 -9.80
CA MET A 1 3.32 -14.23 -8.40
C MET A 1 2.93 -12.79 -8.04
N SER A 2 3.68 -11.78 -8.50
CA SER A 2 3.44 -10.35 -8.22
C SER A 2 2.06 -9.81 -8.62
N LEU A 3 1.41 -10.35 -9.66
CA LEU A 3 0.11 -9.86 -10.13
C LEU A 3 -1.05 -10.18 -9.17
N ASN A 4 -1.07 -11.39 -8.60
CA ASN A 4 -2.10 -11.77 -7.63
C ASN A 4 -1.94 -10.99 -6.33
N PHE A 5 -0.70 -10.75 -5.92
CA PHE A 5 -0.39 -9.96 -4.72
C PHE A 5 -0.96 -8.53 -4.79
N ILE A 6 -0.75 -7.82 -5.90
CA ILE A 6 -1.31 -6.48 -6.10
C ILE A 6 -2.84 -6.53 -6.16
N LYS A 7 -3.41 -7.55 -6.81
CA LYS A 7 -4.86 -7.70 -6.93
C LYS A 7 -5.52 -7.91 -5.56
N GLU A 8 -4.96 -8.80 -4.74
CA GLU A 8 -5.43 -9.10 -3.38
C GLU A 8 -5.28 -7.89 -2.45
N ASN A 9 -4.19 -7.13 -2.59
CA ASN A 9 -3.90 -5.94 -1.77
C ASN A 9 -4.38 -4.62 -2.37
N SER A 10 -5.12 -4.66 -3.49
CA SER A 10 -5.49 -3.47 -4.27
C SER A 10 -6.27 -2.44 -3.46
N GLN A 11 -7.15 -2.89 -2.57
CA GLN A 11 -7.92 -1.99 -1.70
C GLN A 11 -7.03 -1.23 -0.71
N VAL A 12 -6.06 -1.92 -0.11
CA VAL A 12 -5.12 -1.31 0.84
C VAL A 12 -4.22 -0.31 0.12
N LEU A 13 -3.74 -0.66 -1.08
CA LEU A 13 -2.98 0.25 -1.95
C LEU A 13 -3.79 1.52 -2.26
N ILE A 14 -5.04 1.37 -2.71
CA ILE A 14 -5.91 2.50 -3.08
C ILE A 14 -6.19 3.43 -1.89
N GLN A 15 -6.34 2.87 -0.69
CA GLN A 15 -6.66 3.66 0.52
C GLN A 15 -5.44 4.31 1.17
N ARG A 16 -4.26 3.68 1.08
CA ARG A 16 -3.06 4.12 1.79
C ARG A 16 -2.03 4.83 0.92
N MET A 17 -2.12 4.70 -0.41
CA MET A 17 -1.28 5.48 -1.32
C MET A 17 -1.78 6.91 -1.40
N GLY A 18 -1.04 7.83 -0.79
CA GLY A 18 -1.26 9.27 -0.97
C GLY A 18 -0.85 9.74 -2.36
N MET A 19 -1.38 10.90 -2.76
CA MET A 19 -1.13 11.49 -4.09
C MET A 19 0.37 11.65 -4.42
N THR A 20 1.19 12.05 -3.44
CA THR A 20 2.63 12.25 -3.63
C THR A 20 3.33 10.95 -4.04
N VAL A 21 3.05 9.86 -3.32
CA VAL A 21 3.63 8.53 -3.60
C VAL A 21 3.14 8.03 -4.96
N THR A 22 1.85 8.22 -5.27
CA THR A 22 1.29 7.88 -6.57
C THR A 22 2.05 8.58 -7.71
N LYS A 23 2.25 9.90 -7.63
CA LYS A 23 2.98 10.66 -8.67
C LYS A 23 4.43 10.18 -8.82
N GLN A 24 5.13 9.97 -7.70
CA GLN A 24 6.51 9.47 -7.73
C GLN A 24 6.63 8.09 -8.39
N ILE A 25 5.70 7.19 -8.10
CA ILE A 25 5.67 5.86 -8.73
C ILE A 25 5.30 5.98 -10.21
N VAL A 26 4.33 6.82 -10.57
CA VAL A 26 3.96 7.07 -11.98
C VAL A 26 5.17 7.57 -12.78
N ASP A 27 5.92 8.52 -12.24
CA ASP A 27 7.11 9.08 -12.88
C ASP A 27 8.20 7.99 -13.09
N GLU A 28 8.44 7.13 -12.09
CA GLU A 28 9.38 6.02 -12.26
C GLU A 28 8.92 5.00 -13.30
N LEU A 29 7.64 4.64 -13.29
CA LEU A 29 7.07 3.75 -14.29
C LEU A 29 7.09 4.35 -15.69
N PHE A 30 7.01 5.67 -15.81
CA PHE A 30 7.21 6.38 -17.08
C PHE A 30 8.68 6.33 -17.53
N VAL A 31 9.63 6.58 -16.63
CA VAL A 31 11.08 6.48 -16.92
C VAL A 31 11.49 5.07 -17.33
N TRP A 32 10.86 4.06 -16.73
CA TRP A 32 11.05 2.65 -17.11
C TRP A 32 10.25 2.24 -18.34
N ASN A 33 9.62 3.18 -19.04
CA ASN A 33 8.85 2.97 -20.27
C ASN A 33 7.70 1.96 -20.11
N VAL A 34 7.18 1.83 -18.88
CA VAL A 34 6.01 1.01 -18.57
C VAL A 34 4.75 1.79 -18.90
N LEU A 35 4.66 3.04 -18.45
CA LEU A 35 3.55 3.94 -18.73
C LEU A 35 3.88 4.88 -19.90
N ASN A 36 2.87 5.21 -20.70
CA ASN A 36 2.98 6.26 -21.72
C ASN A 36 2.51 7.62 -21.17
N HIS A 37 2.75 8.70 -21.92
CA HIS A 37 2.41 10.04 -21.48
C HIS A 37 0.88 10.24 -21.26
N GLU A 38 0.04 9.58 -22.05
CA GLU A 38 -1.42 9.67 -21.88
C GLU A 38 -1.86 9.01 -20.57
N GLU A 39 -1.35 7.81 -20.28
CA GLU A 39 -1.60 7.05 -19.06
C GLU A 39 -1.14 7.83 -17.82
N VAL A 40 0.05 8.42 -17.87
CA VAL A 40 0.59 9.30 -16.82
C VAL A 40 -0.34 10.49 -16.60
N ASN A 41 -0.77 11.14 -17.66
CA ASN A 41 -1.62 12.32 -17.57
C ASN A 41 -3.00 11.99 -17.00
N VAL A 42 -3.60 10.87 -17.39
CA VAL A 42 -4.87 10.39 -16.84
C VAL A 42 -4.76 10.22 -15.32
N ILE A 43 -3.70 9.57 -14.83
CA ILE A 43 -3.52 9.34 -13.39
C ILE A 43 -3.21 10.66 -12.64
N CYS A 44 -2.36 11.52 -13.20
CA CYS A 44 -1.94 12.76 -12.55
C CYS A 44 -3.01 13.86 -12.56
N CYS A 45 -3.97 13.81 -13.48
CA CYS A 45 -5.09 14.75 -13.56
C CYS A 45 -6.20 14.46 -12.54
N GLU A 46 -6.16 13.31 -11.87
CA GLU A 46 -7.16 12.97 -10.86
C GLU A 46 -7.07 13.91 -9.66
N LYS A 47 -8.23 14.39 -9.20
CA LYS A 47 -8.34 15.28 -8.04
C LYS A 47 -8.40 14.52 -6.71
N ILE A 48 -8.84 13.26 -6.77
CA ILE A 48 -9.04 12.39 -5.62
C ILE A 48 -7.86 11.41 -5.59
N GLU A 49 -7.15 11.37 -4.46
CA GLU A 49 -5.93 10.56 -4.32
C GLU A 49 -6.20 9.07 -4.54
N GLN A 50 -7.34 8.60 -4.02
CA GLN A 50 -7.78 7.22 -4.19
C GLN A 50 -8.13 6.89 -5.64
N ASP A 51 -8.64 7.84 -6.41
CA ASP A 51 -8.93 7.62 -7.83
C ASP A 51 -7.63 7.52 -8.64
N ALA A 52 -6.64 8.37 -8.34
CA ALA A 52 -5.30 8.26 -8.91
C ALA A 52 -4.66 6.88 -8.58
N ALA A 53 -4.74 6.47 -7.31
CA ALA A 53 -4.23 5.18 -6.86
C ALA A 53 -4.96 4.00 -7.52
N ARG A 54 -6.29 4.10 -7.69
CA ARG A 54 -7.08 3.11 -8.42
C ARG A 54 -6.68 3.05 -9.90
N GLY A 55 -6.43 4.19 -10.51
CA GLY A 55 -5.96 4.31 -11.89
C GLY A 55 -4.64 3.57 -12.11
N ILE A 56 -3.63 3.85 -11.29
CA ILE A 56 -2.32 3.19 -11.41
C ILE A 56 -2.40 1.68 -11.14
N VAL A 57 -3.13 1.27 -10.09
CA VAL A 57 -3.29 -0.16 -9.74
C VAL A 57 -3.99 -0.92 -10.88
N HIS A 58 -5.04 -0.35 -11.47
CA HIS A 58 -5.71 -0.99 -12.59
C HIS A 58 -4.80 -1.05 -13.84
N MET A 59 -4.04 0.01 -14.09
CA MET A 59 -3.14 0.12 -15.24
C MET A 59 -2.03 -0.94 -15.20
N ILE A 60 -1.35 -1.09 -14.06
CA ILE A 60 -0.27 -2.08 -13.91
C ILE A 60 -0.80 -3.51 -13.99
N LEU A 61 -1.99 -3.78 -13.42
CA LEU A 61 -2.64 -5.09 -13.53
C LEU A 61 -2.98 -5.45 -14.97
N LYS A 62 -3.38 -4.46 -15.78
CA LYS A 62 -3.65 -4.62 -17.21
C LYS A 62 -2.38 -4.89 -18.04
N LYS A 63 -1.25 -4.26 -17.69
CA LYS A 63 0.04 -4.46 -18.39
C LYS A 63 0.67 -5.81 -18.06
N GLY A 64 0.46 -6.32 -16.85
CA GLY A 64 0.87 -7.66 -16.46
C GLY A 64 2.04 -7.70 -15.48
N SER A 65 2.64 -8.89 -15.35
CA SER A 65 3.52 -9.21 -14.22
C SER A 65 4.80 -8.36 -14.13
N GLU A 66 5.34 -7.91 -15.25
CA GLU A 66 6.54 -7.07 -15.30
C GLU A 66 6.25 -5.67 -14.75
N ALA A 67 5.14 -5.05 -15.18
CA ALA A 67 4.67 -3.78 -14.64
C ALA A 67 4.37 -3.87 -13.14
N CYS A 68 3.76 -4.98 -12.69
CA CYS A 68 3.54 -5.23 -11.27
C CYS A 68 4.86 -5.30 -10.48
N ASN A 69 5.88 -5.96 -11.02
CA ASN A 69 7.18 -6.08 -10.35
C ASN A 69 7.88 -4.72 -10.22
N LEU A 70 7.85 -3.93 -11.30
CA LEU A 70 8.39 -2.58 -11.31
C LEU A 70 7.62 -1.67 -10.34
N PHE A 71 6.29 -1.71 -10.34
CA PHE A 71 5.48 -0.98 -9.38
C PHE A 71 5.85 -1.30 -7.93
N LEU A 72 6.02 -2.58 -7.58
CA LEU A 72 6.43 -2.99 -6.23
C LEU A 72 7.82 -2.46 -5.87
N LYS A 73 8.76 -2.48 -6.81
CA LYS A 73 10.11 -1.91 -6.61
C LYS A 73 10.07 -0.40 -6.38
N SER A 74 9.24 0.33 -7.11
CA SER A 74 9.02 1.77 -6.86
C SER A 74 8.33 2.01 -5.52
N LEU A 75 7.32 1.19 -5.18
CA LEU A 75 6.60 1.29 -3.93
C LEU A 75 7.52 1.05 -2.72
N GLU A 76 8.39 0.04 -2.78
CA GLU A 76 9.40 -0.23 -1.76
C GLU A 76 10.31 0.98 -1.53
N LYS A 77 10.71 1.65 -2.61
CA LYS A 77 11.59 2.82 -2.56
C LYS A 77 10.91 4.08 -1.99
N TRP A 78 9.68 4.37 -2.42
CA TRP A 78 8.97 5.60 -2.07
C TRP A 78 8.10 5.48 -0.82
N ASN A 79 7.61 4.28 -0.52
CA ASN A 79 6.75 4.00 0.62
C ASN A 79 7.02 2.61 1.20
N TYR A 80 8.23 2.47 1.75
CA TYR A 80 8.68 1.27 2.43
C TYR A 80 7.73 0.76 3.53
N PRO A 81 7.15 1.62 4.40
CA PRO A 81 6.20 1.15 5.41
C PRO A 81 4.96 0.49 4.80
N LEU A 82 4.39 1.08 3.74
CA LEU A 82 3.26 0.48 3.04
C LEU A 82 3.66 -0.84 2.40
N PHE A 83 4.84 -0.92 1.77
CA PHE A 83 5.35 -2.16 1.21
C PHE A 83 5.48 -3.28 2.26
N GLN A 84 6.04 -2.98 3.44
CA GLN A 84 6.14 -3.94 4.55
C GLN A 84 4.76 -4.43 5.04
N ASP A 85 3.81 -3.52 5.21
CA ASP A 85 2.45 -3.84 5.63
C ASP A 85 1.74 -4.77 4.62
N LEU A 86 1.92 -4.53 3.33
CA LEU A 86 1.34 -5.38 2.28
C LEU A 86 1.95 -6.79 2.27
N HIS A 87 3.24 -6.90 2.54
CA HIS A 87 3.93 -8.19 2.58
C HIS A 87 3.69 -8.95 3.90
N GLY A 88 2.95 -8.37 4.85
CA GLY A 88 2.80 -8.94 6.19
C GLY A 88 4.14 -9.06 6.92
N LEU A 89 5.15 -8.29 6.49
CA LEU A 89 6.44 -8.16 7.17
C LEU A 89 6.33 -7.29 8.41
N SER A 90 5.18 -6.65 8.63
CA SER A 90 4.78 -6.22 9.94
C SER A 90 4.64 -7.48 10.82
N GLU A 91 5.71 -7.84 11.52
CA GLU A 91 5.63 -8.66 12.72
C GLU A 91 4.77 -7.92 13.75
N TYR A 92 3.45 -7.98 13.56
CA TYR A 92 2.49 -7.71 14.60
C TYR A 92 1.57 -8.92 14.64
N GLN A 93 2.05 -9.90 15.41
CA GLN A 93 1.23 -10.48 16.46
C GLN A 93 0.10 -9.52 16.82
N PHE A 94 -1.13 -10.02 16.73
CA PHE A 94 -2.26 -9.50 17.49
C PHE A 94 -1.87 -9.40 18.98
N ALA A 95 -1.31 -8.27 19.39
CA ALA A 95 -1.53 -7.74 20.72
C ALA A 95 -2.72 -6.79 20.59
N CYS A 96 -3.91 -7.37 20.56
CA CYS A 96 -5.13 -6.69 20.93
C CYS A 96 -4.99 -6.22 22.40
N VAL A 97 -4.49 -5.01 22.64
CA VAL A 97 -4.57 -4.37 23.97
C VAL A 97 -5.93 -3.68 24.11
N CYS A 98 -6.99 -4.46 23.99
CA CYS A 98 -8.34 -4.04 24.39
C CYS A 98 -8.97 -4.99 25.42
N CYS A 99 -8.29 -6.06 25.87
CA CYS A 99 -8.88 -7.03 26.81
C CYS A 99 -7.87 -7.64 27.81
N THR A 100 -7.16 -6.89 28.67
CA THR A 100 -6.63 -7.46 29.94
C THR A 100 -6.30 -6.47 31.07
N ASP A 101 -7.09 -5.40 31.26
CA ASP A 101 -7.08 -4.68 32.55
C ASP A 101 -8.26 -5.16 33.41
N ARG A 102 -8.22 -6.43 33.83
CA ARG A 102 -8.97 -6.90 35.00
C ARG A 102 -8.16 -7.95 35.73
N ILE A 103 -8.01 -7.69 37.03
CA ILE A 103 -7.47 -8.53 38.11
C ILE A 103 -5.94 -8.37 38.29
N ASN A 104 -5.58 -7.35 39.06
CA ASN A 104 -4.79 -7.47 40.29
C ASN A 104 -4.94 -6.14 41.07
N HIS A 105 -6.16 -5.90 41.57
CA HIS A 105 -6.30 -4.99 42.70
C HIS A 105 -6.24 -5.86 43.95
N GLU A 106 -5.23 -5.58 44.76
CA GLU A 106 -4.94 -6.20 46.04
C GLU A 106 -6.19 -6.22 46.93
N ASP A 107 -6.59 -7.40 47.39
CA ASP A 107 -7.46 -7.50 48.56
C ASP A 107 -6.68 -7.02 49.79
N PRO A 108 -7.16 -6.00 50.54
CA PRO A 108 -6.54 -5.63 51.80
C PRO A 108 -6.87 -6.71 52.84
N LYS A 109 -5.83 -7.32 53.41
CA LYS A 109 -5.96 -8.16 54.60
C LYS A 109 -6.42 -7.28 55.78
N PRO A 110 -7.60 -7.51 56.38
CA PRO A 110 -8.00 -6.78 57.58
C PRO A 110 -7.14 -7.22 58.79
N PRO A 111 -6.96 -6.33 59.79
CA PRO A 111 -6.17 -6.60 60.99
C PRO A 111 -6.76 -7.68 61.89
#